data_AF-A0A942BA43-F1
#
_entry.id   AF-A0A942BA43-F1
#
_cell.length_a   1.000
_cell.length_b   1.000
_cell.length_c   1.000
_cell.angle_alpha   90.00
_cell.angle_beta   90.00
_cell.angle_gamma   90.00
#
_symmetry.space_group_name_H-M   'P 1'
#
loop_
_entity.id
_entity.type
_entity.pdbx_description
1 polymer ?
#
loop_
_entity_poly.entity_id
_entity_poly.type
_entity_poly.pdbx_seq_one_letter_code
_entity_poly.pdbx_strand_id
1 'polypeptide(L)'
;MDPRLLVALAGGVFAIACSNPSAPSASASEPPTPQPVLGGKEFQNRAVNVTRMYEENCGKCHGMQAQGGSAKSLVNLDKFDQKWDVPFFNTIKKGNKDWGMDEFGATHSDEEVWSLVVHIRELQHQGLRNQGWAPKESGGVISSKYHKYKVETVVEDPSLRLPWCLSWLPDGKMLVTNRSGALNVFVNGKRIGSITGLPKLVELGQGGLMDAIPHPDYAKNGWLYLAIADPKKNGGGAMTKIVRGKLAWNGGSATWSGTQTIWESPQQFYNGAGIHFGGKIVFDKKGHIYFSVGERGGNMEAQKTTVPWGKIYRLNDDGTVPADNPAKNGPFPGMWTMGHRNPQGLTIDLDGNVWDAEHGPRGGDELNMLRPGANYGWPAVCFGINYNDSPFMVPWPKPDQKIEMPVLRWLPSIATSGLAVCDGKLFPGWKGDLFIGGQAGRTVRRVRAKGGKLTEQEEIVWNMARTRDVRFGPDGALYVVLNEPDKIVRISPVN
;
A
#
# COMPACT_ATOMS: atom_id res chain seq x y z
N MET A 1 -74.88 -9.13 -1.24
CA MET A 1 -75.11 -7.68 -1.22
C MET A 1 -73.89 -7.03 -1.88
N ASP A 2 -74.10 -6.55 -3.09
CA ASP A 2 -73.24 -5.68 -3.91
C ASP A 2 -73.23 -4.24 -3.29
N PRO A 3 -72.65 -3.17 -3.88
CA PRO A 3 -71.32 -2.61 -3.56
C PRO A 3 -71.30 -1.04 -3.51
N ARG A 4 -70.10 -0.43 -3.60
CA ARG A 4 -69.76 0.91 -4.16
C ARG A 4 -70.27 2.18 -3.44
N LEU A 5 -69.34 3.12 -3.17
CA LEU A 5 -69.25 4.37 -3.97
C LEU A 5 -67.92 5.13 -3.75
N LEU A 6 -67.22 5.37 -4.86
CA LEU A 6 -66.27 6.46 -5.06
C LEU A 6 -67.03 7.81 -5.13
N VAL A 7 -66.38 8.91 -4.73
CA VAL A 7 -66.56 10.21 -5.40
C VAL A 7 -65.21 10.86 -5.62
N ALA A 8 -64.94 11.17 -6.88
CA ALA A 8 -63.86 12.00 -7.38
C ALA A 8 -64.28 13.47 -7.42
N LEU A 9 -63.31 14.40 -7.42
CA LEU A 9 -63.49 15.74 -7.97
C LEU A 9 -62.30 16.10 -8.88
N ALA A 10 -62.67 16.42 -10.13
CA ALA A 10 -61.89 17.10 -11.17
C ALA A 10 -61.41 18.49 -10.67
N GLY A 11 -60.33 19.12 -11.14
CA GLY A 11 -59.92 19.39 -12.53
C GLY A 11 -60.30 20.84 -12.89
N GLY A 12 -59.31 21.73 -13.06
CA GLY A 12 -59.57 23.14 -13.44
C GLY A 12 -58.36 24.08 -13.42
N VAL A 13 -57.71 24.17 -14.59
CA VAL A 13 -56.72 25.12 -15.17
C VAL A 13 -56.59 26.53 -14.56
N PHE A 14 -55.34 26.99 -14.36
CA PHE A 14 -54.89 28.35 -14.69
C PHE A 14 -53.39 28.34 -15.06
N ALA A 15 -53.07 28.80 -16.27
CA ALA A 15 -51.73 29.17 -16.70
C ALA A 15 -51.42 30.59 -16.22
N ILE A 16 -50.16 30.91 -15.87
CA ILE A 16 -49.47 32.20 -16.10
C ILE A 16 -47.97 32.07 -15.72
N ALA A 17 -47.15 32.41 -16.72
CA ALA A 17 -45.79 32.95 -16.79
C ALA A 17 -44.79 32.91 -15.60
N CYS A 18 -43.58 32.46 -15.95
CA CYS A 18 -42.24 32.98 -15.65
C CYS A 18 -42.05 33.96 -14.47
N SER A 19 -41.26 33.56 -13.47
CA SER A 19 -40.12 34.34 -12.97
C SER A 19 -39.32 33.55 -11.93
N ASN A 20 -38.05 33.29 -12.24
CA ASN A 20 -37.04 32.81 -11.29
C ASN A 20 -36.68 33.94 -10.31
N PRO A 21 -36.57 33.68 -8.99
CA PRO A 21 -35.66 34.41 -8.13
C PRO A 21 -34.29 33.72 -8.16
N SER A 22 -33.32 34.47 -8.65
CA SER A 22 -31.90 34.19 -8.73
C SER A 22 -31.29 33.68 -7.41
N ALA A 23 -30.68 32.50 -7.46
CA ALA A 23 -29.70 32.05 -6.47
C ALA A 23 -28.34 32.73 -6.76
N PRO A 24 -27.57 33.15 -5.74
CA PRO A 24 -26.23 33.69 -5.95
C PRO A 24 -25.29 32.57 -6.42
N SER A 25 -24.60 32.83 -7.53
CA SER A 25 -23.62 31.95 -8.14
C SER A 25 -22.45 31.67 -7.20
N ALA A 26 -22.25 30.40 -6.83
CA ALA A 26 -20.96 29.94 -6.34
C ALA A 26 -19.96 30.03 -7.49
N SER A 27 -18.92 30.86 -7.34
CA SER A 27 -17.81 30.88 -8.28
C SER A 27 -17.09 29.53 -8.19
N ALA A 28 -17.18 28.75 -9.28
CA ALA A 28 -16.29 27.63 -9.50
C ALA A 28 -14.87 28.19 -9.54
N SER A 29 -14.03 27.78 -8.59
CA SER A 29 -12.59 28.00 -8.71
C SER A 29 -12.08 27.16 -9.87
N GLU A 30 -11.43 27.81 -10.83
CA GLU A 30 -10.76 27.13 -11.93
C GLU A 30 -9.76 26.11 -11.39
N PRO A 31 -9.60 24.93 -12.05
CA PRO A 31 -8.51 24.04 -11.73
C PRO A 31 -7.17 24.75 -11.97
N PRO A 32 -6.16 24.52 -11.13
CA PRO A 32 -4.87 25.18 -11.28
C PRO A 32 -4.27 24.87 -12.66
N THR A 33 -3.88 25.92 -13.35
CA THR A 33 -3.23 25.87 -14.67
C THR A 33 -1.92 25.08 -14.54
N PRO A 34 -1.64 24.13 -15.45
CA PRO A 34 -0.35 23.43 -15.47
C PRO A 34 0.78 24.44 -15.66
N GLN A 35 1.76 24.46 -14.76
CA GLN A 35 2.95 25.27 -14.97
C GLN A 35 3.82 24.67 -16.09
N PRO A 36 4.37 25.52 -16.98
CA PRO A 36 5.16 25.04 -18.11
C PRO A 36 6.49 24.48 -17.64
N VAL A 37 6.79 23.25 -18.05
CA VAL A 37 8.12 22.65 -17.94
C VAL A 37 8.99 23.28 -19.03
N LEU A 38 10.04 24.00 -18.64
CA LEU A 38 10.96 24.64 -19.57
C LEU A 38 11.98 23.62 -20.11
N GLY A 39 12.02 23.51 -21.45
CA GLY A 39 13.25 23.23 -22.21
C GLY A 39 13.35 21.87 -22.90
N GLY A 40 12.94 21.80 -24.19
CA GLY A 40 13.44 20.80 -25.14
C GLY A 40 12.42 20.31 -26.17
N LYS A 41 12.52 20.84 -27.41
CA LYS A 41 11.86 20.45 -28.69
C LYS A 41 10.35 20.16 -28.64
N GLU A 42 9.58 21.03 -29.31
CA GLU A 42 8.15 20.84 -29.60
C GLU A 42 7.88 19.53 -30.36
N PHE A 43 7.54 18.48 -29.62
CA PHE A 43 6.70 17.42 -30.15
C PHE A 43 5.25 17.83 -29.88
N GLN A 44 4.42 17.87 -30.92
CA GLN A 44 2.98 18.09 -30.74
C GLN A 44 2.45 17.08 -29.73
N ASN A 45 1.93 17.59 -28.62
CA ASN A 45 1.49 16.84 -27.45
C ASN A 45 0.23 16.04 -27.78
N ARG A 46 0.38 14.94 -28.53
CA ARG A 46 -0.66 13.90 -28.58
C ARG A 46 -0.59 13.24 -27.20
N ALA A 47 -1.63 13.39 -26.38
CA ALA A 47 -1.69 12.70 -25.09
C ALA A 47 -1.54 11.19 -25.37
N VAL A 48 -0.37 10.63 -25.02
CA VAL A 48 -0.04 9.24 -25.28
C VAL A 48 -0.89 8.38 -24.35
N ASN A 49 -1.64 7.45 -24.94
CA ASN A 49 -2.49 6.50 -24.23
C ASN A 49 -1.91 5.10 -24.43
N VAL A 50 -1.45 4.47 -23.35
CA VAL A 50 -0.68 3.22 -23.39
C VAL A 50 -1.53 2.06 -23.89
N THR A 51 -2.82 2.02 -23.52
CA THR A 51 -3.75 0.99 -24.01
C THR A 51 -3.90 1.07 -25.52
N ARG A 52 -4.19 2.26 -26.06
CA ARG A 52 -4.28 2.52 -27.50
C ARG A 52 -2.96 2.21 -28.22
N MET A 53 -1.83 2.59 -27.62
CA MET A 53 -0.51 2.27 -28.18
C MET A 53 -0.32 0.75 -28.29
N TYR A 54 -0.73 -0.03 -27.29
CA TYR A 54 -0.72 -1.48 -27.38
C TYR A 54 -1.65 -1.99 -28.49
N GLU A 55 -2.89 -1.51 -28.58
CA GLU A 55 -3.86 -1.94 -29.60
C GLU A 55 -3.37 -1.68 -31.03
N GLU A 56 -2.78 -0.50 -31.26
CA GLU A 56 -2.31 -0.07 -32.59
C GLU A 56 -1.03 -0.82 -33.03
N ASN A 57 -0.13 -1.12 -32.08
CA ASN A 57 1.23 -1.62 -32.37
C ASN A 57 1.44 -3.10 -32.05
N CYS A 58 0.79 -3.64 -31.00
CA CYS A 58 1.02 -4.99 -30.50
C CYS A 58 -0.20 -5.90 -30.66
N GLY A 59 -1.40 -5.35 -30.46
CA GLY A 59 -2.66 -6.10 -30.38
C GLY A 59 -3.04 -6.83 -31.66
N LYS A 60 -2.63 -6.34 -32.84
CA LYS A 60 -2.86 -7.02 -34.12
C LYS A 60 -2.16 -8.39 -34.22
N CYS A 61 -1.00 -8.52 -33.59
CA CYS A 61 -0.18 -9.73 -33.62
C CYS A 61 -0.43 -10.62 -32.40
N HIS A 62 -0.49 -10.01 -31.22
CA HIS A 62 -0.60 -10.69 -29.93
C HIS A 62 -2.02 -10.77 -29.38
N GLY A 63 -3.03 -10.24 -30.10
CA GLY A 63 -4.40 -10.12 -29.62
C GLY A 63 -4.58 -8.97 -28.63
N MET A 64 -5.79 -8.41 -28.56
CA MET A 64 -6.11 -7.26 -27.70
C MET A 64 -6.03 -7.58 -26.20
N GLN A 65 -6.11 -8.86 -25.83
CA GLN A 65 -5.95 -9.36 -24.46
C GLN A 65 -4.64 -10.15 -24.30
N ALA A 66 -3.67 -9.92 -25.20
CA ALA A 66 -2.38 -10.59 -25.25
C ALA A 66 -2.46 -12.13 -25.39
N GLN A 67 -3.61 -12.64 -25.82
CA GLN A 67 -3.96 -14.07 -25.92
C GLN A 67 -3.33 -14.79 -27.13
N GLY A 68 -2.62 -14.06 -27.98
CA GLY A 68 -2.04 -14.54 -29.22
C GLY A 68 -2.92 -14.30 -30.45
N GLY A 69 -2.37 -14.62 -31.61
CA GLY A 69 -2.98 -14.42 -32.93
C GLY A 69 -2.03 -14.93 -34.00
N SER A 70 -1.57 -14.03 -34.88
CA SER A 70 -0.46 -14.32 -35.79
C SER A 70 0.88 -14.49 -35.07
N ALA A 71 1.03 -13.90 -33.87
CA ALA A 71 2.15 -14.12 -32.97
C ALA A 71 1.74 -14.92 -31.72
N LYS A 72 2.75 -15.39 -30.97
CA LYS A 72 2.55 -16.18 -29.76
C LYS A 72 1.79 -15.38 -28.70
N SER A 73 0.97 -16.09 -27.90
CA SER A 73 0.38 -15.55 -26.68
C SER A 73 1.46 -15.00 -25.76
N LEU A 74 1.19 -13.82 -25.22
CA LEU A 74 2.00 -13.25 -24.14
C LEU A 74 1.49 -13.71 -22.78
N VAL A 75 0.24 -14.17 -22.65
CA VAL A 75 -0.28 -14.79 -21.42
C VAL A 75 0.44 -16.12 -21.17
N ASN A 76 1.51 -16.07 -20.38
CA ASN A 76 2.42 -17.19 -20.12
C ASN A 76 2.98 -17.09 -18.69
N LEU A 77 2.70 -18.11 -17.87
CA LEU A 77 3.10 -18.14 -16.46
C LEU A 77 4.63 -18.18 -16.28
N ASP A 78 5.36 -18.93 -17.12
CA ASP A 78 6.83 -19.03 -17.04
C ASP A 78 7.54 -17.70 -17.35
N LYS A 79 6.85 -16.83 -18.10
CA LYS A 79 7.30 -15.48 -18.40
C LYS A 79 6.71 -14.41 -17.50
N PHE A 80 5.76 -14.74 -16.61
CA PHE A 80 5.17 -13.81 -15.63
C PHE A 80 6.07 -13.66 -14.39
N ASP A 81 7.27 -13.14 -14.62
CA ASP A 81 8.30 -12.91 -13.60
C ASP A 81 9.11 -11.65 -13.95
N GLN A 82 9.50 -10.87 -12.93
CA GLN A 82 10.21 -9.59 -13.08
C GLN A 82 11.52 -9.70 -13.88
N LYS A 83 12.17 -10.87 -13.89
CA LYS A 83 13.40 -11.11 -14.67
C LYS A 83 13.19 -10.94 -16.18
N TRP A 84 11.94 -11.06 -16.65
CA TRP A 84 11.59 -10.92 -18.06
C TRP A 84 11.23 -9.48 -18.46
N ASP A 85 11.10 -8.54 -17.52
CA ASP A 85 10.70 -7.15 -17.85
C ASP A 85 11.71 -6.46 -18.78
N VAL A 86 13.00 -6.55 -18.47
CA VAL A 86 14.07 -5.97 -19.30
C VAL A 86 14.19 -6.69 -20.65
N PRO A 87 14.14 -8.03 -20.73
CA PRO A 87 13.99 -8.72 -22.01
C PRO A 87 12.78 -8.26 -22.84
N PHE A 88 11.60 -8.07 -22.24
CA PHE A 88 10.43 -7.53 -22.94
C PHE A 88 10.70 -6.11 -23.46
N PHE A 89 11.19 -5.22 -22.60
CA PHE A 89 11.58 -3.86 -22.99
C PHE A 89 12.54 -3.86 -24.17
N ASN A 90 13.63 -4.64 -24.09
CA ASN A 90 14.64 -4.70 -25.15
C ASN A 90 14.09 -5.29 -26.45
N THR A 91 13.21 -6.30 -26.37
CA THR A 91 12.60 -6.91 -27.55
C THR A 91 11.64 -5.93 -28.24
N ILE A 92 10.84 -5.18 -27.48
CA ILE A 92 9.97 -4.14 -28.04
C ILE A 92 10.82 -3.02 -28.63
N LYS A 93 11.83 -2.55 -27.89
CA LYS A 93 12.70 -1.46 -28.32
C LYS A 93 13.47 -1.77 -29.60
N LYS A 94 14.02 -2.98 -29.73
CA LYS A 94 14.90 -3.37 -30.86
C LYS A 94 14.18 -4.14 -31.97
N GLY A 95 12.94 -4.56 -31.75
CA GLY A 95 12.24 -5.50 -32.60
C GLY A 95 12.86 -6.89 -32.60
N ASN A 96 12.30 -7.77 -33.43
CA ASN A 96 12.85 -9.09 -33.70
C ASN A 96 12.56 -9.49 -35.15
N LYS A 97 13.59 -9.36 -36.01
CA LYS A 97 13.48 -9.64 -37.45
C LYS A 97 13.12 -11.09 -37.75
N ASP A 98 13.60 -12.04 -36.95
CA ASP A 98 13.31 -13.47 -37.13
C ASP A 98 11.82 -13.78 -36.93
N TRP A 99 11.11 -12.93 -36.19
CA TRP A 99 9.68 -13.05 -35.92
C TRP A 99 8.84 -12.01 -36.67
N GLY A 100 9.46 -11.22 -37.55
CA GLY A 100 8.78 -10.14 -38.26
C GLY A 100 8.25 -9.03 -37.33
N MET A 101 8.88 -8.83 -36.17
CA MET A 101 8.50 -7.80 -35.20
C MET A 101 9.31 -6.52 -35.44
N ASP A 102 8.60 -5.42 -35.66
CA ASP A 102 9.17 -4.09 -35.90
C ASP A 102 9.95 -3.54 -34.70
N GLU A 103 10.90 -2.64 -35.01
CA GLU A 103 11.68 -1.91 -34.02
C GLU A 103 10.92 -0.66 -33.54
N PHE A 104 10.44 -0.67 -32.29
CA PHE A 104 9.67 0.46 -31.75
C PHE A 104 10.53 1.56 -31.12
N GLY A 105 11.81 1.29 -30.82
CA GLY A 105 12.72 2.27 -30.22
C GLY A 105 13.10 3.45 -31.14
N ALA A 106 12.85 3.32 -32.44
CA ALA A 106 13.02 4.42 -33.39
C ALA A 106 11.84 5.40 -33.39
N THR A 107 10.67 4.98 -32.89
CA THR A 107 9.41 5.74 -32.97
C THR A 107 8.80 6.07 -31.61
N HIS A 108 9.27 5.43 -30.53
CA HIS A 108 8.77 5.61 -29.17
C HIS A 108 9.91 5.86 -28.19
N SER A 109 9.66 6.68 -27.17
CA SER A 109 10.58 6.95 -26.06
C SER A 109 10.76 5.72 -25.15
N ASP A 110 11.75 5.76 -24.27
CA ASP A 110 11.97 4.69 -23.30
C ASP A 110 10.83 4.58 -22.29
N GLU A 111 10.23 5.70 -21.89
CA GLU A 111 9.05 5.76 -21.05
C GLU A 111 7.84 5.11 -21.76
N GLU A 112 7.65 5.39 -23.05
CA GLU A 112 6.60 4.79 -23.86
C GLU A 112 6.81 3.28 -24.00
N VAL A 113 8.01 2.83 -24.38
CA VAL A 113 8.28 1.39 -24.50
C VAL A 113 8.16 0.68 -23.15
N TRP A 114 8.61 1.29 -22.05
CA TRP A 114 8.42 0.73 -20.71
C TRP A 114 6.93 0.64 -20.34
N SER A 115 6.13 1.64 -20.69
CA SER A 115 4.70 1.62 -20.41
C SER A 115 3.98 0.47 -21.13
N LEU A 116 4.42 0.08 -22.33
CA LEU A 116 3.94 -1.16 -23.00
C LEU A 116 4.27 -2.41 -22.19
N VAL A 117 5.46 -2.49 -21.59
CA VAL A 117 5.80 -3.62 -20.71
C VAL A 117 4.84 -3.70 -19.53
N VAL A 118 4.59 -2.56 -18.86
CA VAL A 118 3.63 -2.49 -17.74
C VAL A 118 2.24 -2.96 -18.18
N HIS A 119 1.75 -2.50 -19.32
CA HIS A 119 0.43 -2.90 -19.84
C HIS A 119 0.38 -4.39 -20.23
N ILE A 120 1.43 -4.93 -20.86
CA ILE A 120 1.55 -6.35 -21.15
C ILE A 120 1.49 -7.17 -19.86
N ARG A 121 2.11 -6.72 -18.76
CA ARG A 121 2.01 -7.38 -17.45
C ARG A 121 0.59 -7.39 -16.89
N GLU A 122 -0.16 -6.29 -17.07
CA GLU A 122 -1.58 -6.23 -16.69
C GLU A 122 -2.41 -7.26 -17.47
N LEU A 123 -2.24 -7.32 -18.80
CA LEU A 123 -2.93 -8.28 -19.66
C LEU A 123 -2.52 -9.72 -19.32
N GLN A 124 -1.24 -10.00 -19.06
CA GLN A 124 -0.76 -11.29 -18.60
C GLN A 124 -1.44 -11.71 -17.30
N HIS A 125 -1.46 -10.83 -16.30
CA HIS A 125 -2.11 -11.11 -15.02
C HIS A 125 -3.60 -11.43 -15.21
N GLN A 126 -4.33 -10.62 -15.98
CA GLN A 126 -5.75 -10.84 -16.27
C GLN A 126 -5.98 -12.17 -17.00
N GLY A 127 -5.19 -12.44 -18.04
CA GLY A 127 -5.26 -13.68 -18.80
C GLY A 127 -4.97 -14.92 -17.95
N LEU A 128 -3.98 -14.86 -17.07
CA LEU A 128 -3.66 -15.95 -16.14
C LEU A 128 -4.81 -16.22 -15.16
N ARG A 129 -5.45 -15.18 -14.63
CA ARG A 129 -6.65 -15.34 -13.79
C ARG A 129 -7.79 -16.00 -14.55
N ASN A 130 -8.03 -15.59 -15.79
CA ASN A 130 -9.06 -16.19 -16.65
C ASN A 130 -8.76 -17.66 -16.97
N GLN A 131 -7.48 -18.06 -16.94
CA GLN A 131 -7.01 -19.44 -17.08
C GLN A 131 -7.00 -20.22 -15.75
N GLY A 132 -7.55 -19.65 -14.66
CA GLY A 132 -7.67 -20.32 -13.37
C GLY A 132 -6.42 -20.22 -12.47
N TRP A 133 -5.50 -19.29 -12.74
CA TRP A 133 -4.36 -19.06 -11.85
C TRP A 133 -4.83 -18.53 -10.49
N ALA A 134 -4.73 -19.37 -9.47
CA ALA A 134 -5.14 -19.11 -8.10
C ALA A 134 -4.36 -20.04 -7.13
N PRO A 135 -4.35 -19.76 -5.82
CA PRO A 135 -3.90 -20.72 -4.82
C PRO A 135 -4.72 -22.01 -4.93
N LYS A 136 -4.06 -23.16 -4.82
CA LYS A 136 -4.73 -24.47 -4.93
C LYS A 136 -5.56 -24.72 -3.67
N GLU A 137 -6.87 -24.80 -3.83
CA GLU A 137 -7.82 -25.04 -2.74
C GLU A 137 -8.63 -26.32 -2.99
N SER A 138 -8.84 -27.10 -1.93
CA SER A 138 -9.74 -28.26 -1.95
C SER A 138 -10.29 -28.51 -0.55
N GLY A 139 -11.62 -28.54 -0.40
CA GLY A 139 -12.28 -28.88 0.85
C GLY A 139 -12.02 -27.88 1.99
N GLY A 140 -11.85 -26.60 1.69
CA GLY A 140 -11.52 -25.54 2.64
C GLY A 140 -10.04 -25.51 3.03
N VAL A 141 -9.19 -26.30 2.38
CA VAL A 141 -7.74 -26.38 2.64
C VAL A 141 -6.98 -25.84 1.43
N ILE A 142 -6.11 -24.87 1.68
CA ILE A 142 -5.23 -24.30 0.67
C ILE A 142 -3.86 -24.98 0.76
N SER A 143 -3.31 -25.37 -0.39
CA SER A 143 -1.99 -25.99 -0.50
C SER A 143 -0.98 -24.98 -1.08
N SER A 144 0.05 -24.70 -0.29
CA SER A 144 1.26 -24.01 -0.75
C SER A 144 2.39 -25.00 -1.06
N LYS A 145 3.53 -24.49 -1.52
CA LYS A 145 4.75 -25.27 -1.73
C LYS A 145 5.22 -26.03 -0.49
N TYR A 146 5.04 -25.47 0.71
CA TYR A 146 5.61 -26.01 1.95
C TYR A 146 4.59 -26.48 2.99
N HIS A 147 3.35 -26.00 2.90
CA HIS A 147 2.32 -26.26 3.91
C HIS A 147 0.93 -26.35 3.30
N LYS A 148 0.07 -27.12 3.94
CA LYS A 148 -1.39 -27.05 3.79
C LYS A 148 -1.96 -26.29 4.97
N TYR A 149 -2.95 -25.42 4.75
CA TYR A 149 -3.51 -24.58 5.80
C TYR A 149 -4.98 -24.27 5.55
N LYS A 150 -5.66 -23.88 6.63
CA LYS A 150 -7.02 -23.35 6.61
C LYS A 150 -7.00 -21.85 6.86
N VAL A 151 -8.03 -21.18 6.38
CA VAL A 151 -8.29 -19.76 6.66
C VAL A 151 -9.64 -19.65 7.37
N GLU A 152 -9.62 -19.15 8.60
CA GLU A 152 -10.79 -19.13 9.47
C GLU A 152 -11.10 -17.69 9.90
N THR A 153 -12.35 -17.25 9.80
CA THR A 153 -12.76 -15.98 10.40
C THR A 153 -12.71 -16.08 11.92
N VAL A 154 -11.94 -15.19 12.55
CA VAL A 154 -11.78 -15.15 14.01
C VAL A 154 -12.37 -13.89 14.66
N VAL A 155 -12.55 -12.81 13.88
CA VAL A 155 -13.32 -11.64 14.30
C VAL A 155 -14.16 -11.17 13.13
N GLU A 156 -15.46 -11.08 13.35
CA GLU A 156 -16.44 -10.44 12.47
C GLU A 156 -17.42 -9.70 13.38
N ASP A 157 -17.17 -8.41 13.58
CA ASP A 157 -17.85 -7.59 14.59
C ASP A 157 -18.17 -6.21 13.98
N PRO A 158 -19.39 -5.66 14.16
CA PRO A 158 -19.79 -4.36 13.60
C PRO A 158 -18.95 -3.16 14.06
N SER A 159 -18.15 -3.32 15.12
CA SER A 159 -17.19 -2.32 15.56
C SER A 159 -15.97 -2.21 14.66
N LEU A 160 -15.68 -3.21 13.81
CA LEU A 160 -14.64 -3.09 12.78
C LEU A 160 -15.16 -2.18 11.67
N ARG A 161 -14.55 -1.01 11.54
CA ARG A 161 -14.91 0.01 10.54
C ARG A 161 -13.63 0.53 9.90
N LEU A 162 -13.30 -0.02 8.73
CA LEU A 162 -12.00 0.13 8.09
C LEU A 162 -10.86 -0.20 9.06
N PRO A 163 -10.82 -1.42 9.63
CA PRO A 163 -9.73 -1.84 10.51
C PRO A 163 -8.40 -1.69 9.77
N TRP A 164 -7.39 -1.10 10.42
CA TRP A 164 -6.12 -0.71 9.78
C TRP A 164 -4.95 -1.60 10.19
N CYS A 165 -4.77 -1.88 11.49
CA CYS A 165 -3.82 -2.86 11.97
C CYS A 165 -4.36 -3.68 13.14
N LEU A 166 -3.65 -4.75 13.47
CA LEU A 166 -3.81 -5.46 14.73
C LEU A 166 -2.47 -5.66 15.45
N SER A 167 -2.52 -5.79 16.77
CA SER A 167 -1.39 -6.18 17.62
C SER A 167 -1.90 -6.88 18.89
N TRP A 168 -1.00 -7.44 19.69
CA TRP A 168 -1.36 -8.10 20.95
C TRP A 168 -0.59 -7.53 22.13
N LEU A 169 -1.28 -7.34 23.24
CA LEU A 169 -0.65 -7.13 24.53
C LEU A 169 -0.12 -8.46 25.10
N PRO A 170 0.85 -8.42 26.04
CA PRO A 170 1.44 -9.63 26.62
C PRO A 170 0.44 -10.58 27.31
N ASP A 171 -0.72 -10.05 27.74
CA ASP A 171 -1.79 -10.82 28.37
C ASP A 171 -2.79 -11.43 27.36
N GLY A 172 -2.51 -11.33 26.06
CA GLY A 172 -3.31 -11.92 24.99
C GLY A 172 -4.45 -11.03 24.47
N LYS A 173 -4.66 -9.83 25.03
CA LYS A 173 -5.64 -8.89 24.46
C LYS A 173 -5.19 -8.44 23.07
N MET A 174 -6.03 -8.65 22.07
CA MET A 174 -5.80 -8.17 20.71
C MET A 174 -6.33 -6.74 20.59
N LEU A 175 -5.47 -5.84 20.15
CA LEU A 175 -5.79 -4.45 19.83
C LEU A 175 -6.02 -4.33 18.33
N VAL A 176 -7.10 -3.66 17.93
CA VAL A 176 -7.42 -3.43 16.51
C VAL A 176 -7.75 -1.96 16.32
N THR A 177 -6.98 -1.28 15.48
CA THR A 177 -7.27 0.11 15.10
C THR A 177 -8.29 0.13 13.98
N ASN A 178 -9.22 1.07 14.04
CA ASN A 178 -10.02 1.50 12.91
C ASN A 178 -9.46 2.81 12.42
N ARG A 179 -9.29 2.97 11.10
CA ARG A 179 -8.81 4.23 10.53
C ARG A 179 -9.64 5.44 10.97
N SER A 180 -10.95 5.24 11.17
CA SER A 180 -11.90 6.25 11.67
C SER A 180 -11.65 6.73 13.11
N GLY A 181 -10.72 6.14 13.86
CA GLY A 181 -10.25 6.66 15.14
C GLY A 181 -10.51 5.78 16.37
N ALA A 182 -11.15 4.63 16.21
CA ALA A 182 -11.40 3.70 17.31
C ALA A 182 -10.24 2.71 17.50
N LEU A 183 -9.87 2.43 18.76
CA LEU A 183 -8.98 1.33 19.12
C LEU A 183 -9.78 0.29 19.91
N ASN A 184 -10.16 -0.80 19.25
CA ASN A 184 -10.98 -1.85 19.82
C ASN A 184 -10.12 -2.93 20.50
N VAL A 185 -10.68 -3.57 21.53
CA VAL A 185 -10.02 -4.64 22.29
C VAL A 185 -10.83 -5.92 22.15
N PHE A 186 -10.16 -7.00 21.74
CA PHE A 186 -10.74 -8.32 21.55
C PHE A 186 -10.01 -9.38 22.40
N VAL A 187 -10.77 -10.37 22.88
CA VAL A 187 -10.24 -11.58 23.52
C VAL A 187 -11.02 -12.77 22.96
N ASN A 188 -10.31 -13.79 22.49
CA ASN A 188 -10.92 -15.00 21.91
C ASN A 188 -11.98 -14.70 20.84
N GLY A 189 -11.68 -13.73 19.96
CA GLY A 189 -12.57 -13.32 18.87
C GLY A 189 -13.74 -12.40 19.28
N LYS A 190 -13.96 -12.16 20.57
CA LYS A 190 -15.06 -11.33 21.08
C LYS A 190 -14.56 -9.96 21.51
N ARG A 191 -15.30 -8.91 21.13
CA ARG A 191 -15.03 -7.55 21.59
C ARG A 191 -15.33 -7.44 23.08
N ILE A 192 -14.38 -6.92 23.85
CA ILE A 192 -14.54 -6.67 25.29
C ILE A 192 -14.60 -5.18 25.64
N GLY A 193 -14.22 -4.31 24.70
CA GLY A 193 -14.27 -2.87 24.89
C GLY A 193 -13.48 -2.10 23.85
N SER A 194 -13.16 -0.85 24.19
CA SER A 194 -12.33 0.04 23.37
C SER A 194 -11.48 0.94 24.26
N ILE A 195 -10.42 1.49 23.69
CA ILE A 195 -9.57 2.48 24.33
C ILE A 195 -10.14 3.87 24.07
N THR A 196 -10.34 4.65 25.12
CA THR A 196 -10.83 6.04 25.07
C THR A 196 -9.72 7.05 25.39
N GLY A 197 -9.97 8.34 25.19
CA GLY A 197 -8.99 9.39 25.50
C GLY A 197 -7.76 9.40 24.58
N LEU A 198 -7.87 8.78 23.40
CA LEU A 198 -6.80 8.77 22.40
C LEU A 198 -6.41 10.20 22.00
N PRO A 199 -5.15 10.43 21.59
CA PRO A 199 -4.71 11.72 21.08
C PRO A 199 -5.58 12.20 19.91
N LYS A 200 -5.76 13.53 19.80
CA LYS A 200 -6.52 14.14 18.72
C LYS A 200 -5.93 13.71 17.37
N LEU A 201 -6.80 13.27 16.46
CA LEU A 201 -6.48 12.89 15.08
C LEU A 201 -7.59 13.36 14.15
N VAL A 202 -7.37 13.26 12.84
CA VAL A 202 -8.37 13.50 11.81
C VAL A 202 -8.42 12.36 10.81
N GLU A 203 -9.61 11.94 10.40
CA GLU A 203 -9.76 11.08 9.23
C GLU A 203 -9.70 11.95 7.96
N LEU A 204 -8.67 11.75 7.15
CA LEU A 204 -8.45 12.49 5.90
C LEU A 204 -7.97 11.53 4.81
N GLY A 205 -8.88 11.09 3.94
CA GLY A 205 -8.60 10.13 2.88
C GLY A 205 -8.03 8.82 3.44
N GLN A 206 -6.74 8.58 3.22
CA GLN A 206 -6.00 7.40 3.69
C GLN A 206 -5.50 7.50 5.14
N GLY A 207 -5.57 8.69 5.76
CA GLY A 207 -5.07 8.94 7.11
C GLY A 207 -6.16 8.86 8.17
N GLY A 208 -5.75 8.60 9.41
CA GLY A 208 -6.63 8.47 10.58
C GLY A 208 -5.86 7.89 11.76
N LEU A 209 -6.46 6.94 12.50
CA LEU A 209 -5.71 6.09 13.43
C LEU A 209 -5.12 4.91 12.67
N MET A 210 -3.79 4.85 12.57
CA MET A 210 -3.07 3.87 11.74
C MET A 210 -2.52 2.74 12.60
N ASP A 211 -1.20 2.63 12.81
CA ASP A 211 -0.61 1.55 13.60
C ASP A 211 -0.78 1.77 15.10
N ALA A 212 -0.96 0.68 15.85
CA ALA A 212 -0.94 0.66 17.31
C ALA A 212 -0.14 -0.56 17.76
N ILE A 213 1.05 -0.34 18.31
CA ILE A 213 1.98 -1.42 18.64
C ILE A 213 2.52 -1.26 20.08
N PRO A 214 2.40 -2.28 20.93
CA PRO A 214 3.01 -2.23 22.25
C PRO A 214 4.53 -2.27 22.14
N HIS A 215 5.20 -1.60 23.07
CA HIS A 215 6.64 -1.71 23.24
C HIS A 215 7.07 -3.18 23.45
N PRO A 216 8.25 -3.62 22.98
CA PRO A 216 8.73 -4.98 23.25
C PRO A 216 8.74 -5.36 24.75
N ASP A 217 9.12 -4.41 25.62
CA ASP A 217 9.04 -4.53 27.09
C ASP A 217 7.71 -3.99 27.70
N TYR A 218 6.58 -4.08 26.99
CA TYR A 218 5.28 -3.54 27.47
C TYR A 218 4.91 -4.01 28.88
N ALA A 219 5.17 -5.28 29.21
CA ALA A 219 4.89 -5.85 30.52
C ALA A 219 5.61 -5.11 31.67
N LYS A 220 6.72 -4.43 31.40
CA LYS A 220 7.49 -3.66 32.37
C LYS A 220 7.16 -2.17 32.33
N ASN A 221 7.08 -1.58 31.13
CA ASN A 221 7.00 -0.13 30.99
C ASN A 221 5.60 0.42 30.65
N GLY A 222 4.71 -0.44 30.12
CA GLY A 222 3.33 -0.12 29.76
C GLY A 222 3.16 0.79 28.54
N TRP A 223 4.21 0.98 27.73
CA TRP A 223 4.16 1.91 26.60
C TRP A 223 3.49 1.32 25.36
N LEU A 224 2.40 1.95 24.92
CA LEU A 224 1.77 1.70 23.62
C LEU A 224 2.10 2.86 22.67
N TYR A 225 2.48 2.55 21.43
CA TYR A 225 2.81 3.54 20.40
C TYR A 225 1.71 3.60 19.35
N LEU A 226 1.38 4.80 18.90
CA LEU A 226 0.37 5.06 17.87
C LEU A 226 0.97 5.87 16.73
N ALA A 227 0.62 5.50 15.50
CA ALA A 227 0.73 6.37 14.34
C ALA A 227 -0.64 6.99 14.04
N ILE A 228 -0.69 8.32 13.97
CA ILE A 228 -1.93 9.06 13.73
C ILE A 228 -1.77 10.07 12.60
N ALA A 229 -2.86 10.38 11.91
CA ALA A 229 -2.98 11.59 11.09
C ALA A 229 -3.27 12.78 12.02
N ASP A 230 -2.19 13.47 12.39
CA ASP A 230 -2.24 14.68 13.21
C ASP A 230 -2.78 15.85 12.39
N PRO A 231 -3.83 16.55 12.87
CA PRO A 231 -4.44 17.64 12.13
C PRO A 231 -3.54 18.89 12.16
N LYS A 232 -3.49 19.61 11.04
CA LYS A 232 -2.89 20.95 10.98
C LYS A 232 -3.62 21.88 11.96
N LYS A 233 -2.88 22.66 12.75
CA LYS A 233 -3.44 23.50 13.82
C LYS A 233 -4.59 24.42 13.36
N ASN A 234 -4.49 24.97 12.15
CA ASN A 234 -5.48 25.89 11.58
C ASN A 234 -6.42 25.21 10.56
N GLY A 235 -6.52 23.88 10.58
CA GLY A 235 -7.31 23.11 9.63
C GLY A 235 -6.67 22.98 8.24
N GLY A 236 -7.38 22.31 7.32
CA GLY A 236 -6.99 22.21 5.91
C GLY A 236 -5.83 21.26 5.59
N GLY A 237 -5.42 20.41 6.54
CA GLY A 237 -4.40 19.40 6.27
C GLY A 237 -4.09 18.49 7.45
N ALA A 238 -3.25 17.49 7.18
CA ALA A 238 -2.78 16.54 8.18
C ALA A 238 -1.36 16.04 7.84
N MET A 239 -0.70 15.47 8.83
CA MET A 239 0.57 14.77 8.67
C MET A 239 0.64 13.57 9.60
N THR A 240 1.41 12.55 9.24
CA THR A 240 1.74 11.44 10.15
C THR A 240 2.42 11.99 11.41
N LYS A 241 2.06 11.45 12.57
CA LYS A 241 2.70 11.74 13.87
C LYS A 241 2.79 10.45 14.66
N ILE A 242 3.91 10.27 15.36
CA ILE A 242 4.14 9.11 16.23
C ILE A 242 4.11 9.58 17.67
N VAL A 243 3.29 8.91 18.48
CA VAL A 243 3.13 9.19 19.91
C VAL A 243 3.18 7.90 20.71
N ARG A 244 3.50 7.99 21.99
CA ARG A 244 3.32 6.89 22.95
C ARG A 244 2.51 7.33 24.16
N GLY A 245 1.94 6.36 24.86
CA GLY A 245 1.15 6.57 26.06
C GLY A 245 0.91 5.26 26.79
N LYS A 246 0.15 5.32 27.88
CA LYS A 246 -0.18 4.17 28.72
C LYS A 246 -1.69 3.96 28.79
N LEU A 247 -2.07 2.72 29.06
CA LEU A 247 -3.47 2.32 29.22
C LEU A 247 -3.80 2.16 30.70
N ALA A 248 -4.81 2.89 31.18
CA ALA A 248 -5.42 2.69 32.48
C ALA A 248 -6.66 1.81 32.32
N TRP A 249 -6.53 0.53 32.66
CA TRP A 249 -7.59 -0.47 32.47
C TRP A 249 -8.73 -0.32 33.47
N ASN A 250 -9.96 -0.45 32.97
CA ASN A 250 -11.18 -0.61 33.75
C ASN A 250 -12.04 -1.70 33.10
N GLY A 251 -11.90 -2.93 33.59
CA GLY A 251 -12.53 -4.10 32.98
C GLY A 251 -12.03 -4.34 31.55
N GLY A 252 -12.96 -4.43 30.59
CA GLY A 252 -12.64 -4.67 29.18
C GLY A 252 -12.25 -3.44 28.36
N SER A 253 -12.31 -2.24 28.97
CA SER A 253 -11.92 -0.97 28.33
C SER A 253 -10.73 -0.35 29.05
N ALA A 254 -10.08 0.62 28.41
CA ALA A 254 -9.02 1.39 29.06
C ALA A 254 -9.04 2.85 28.61
N THR A 255 -8.53 3.73 29.45
CA THR A 255 -8.31 5.13 29.09
C THR A 255 -6.84 5.35 28.75
N TRP A 256 -6.58 5.96 27.59
CA TRP A 256 -5.24 6.40 27.21
C TRP A 256 -4.79 7.58 28.06
N SER A 257 -3.52 7.58 28.49
CA SER A 257 -2.95 8.62 29.35
C SER A 257 -1.45 8.82 29.09
N GLY A 258 -0.93 9.98 29.52
CA GLY A 258 0.51 10.26 29.49
C GLY A 258 1.12 10.35 28.09
N THR A 259 0.41 10.99 27.14
CA THR A 259 0.88 11.13 25.76
C THR A 259 2.25 11.82 25.69
N GLN A 260 3.19 11.15 25.02
CA GLN A 260 4.50 11.70 24.67
C GLN A 260 4.68 11.64 23.15
N THR A 261 5.13 12.74 22.55
CA THR A 261 5.48 12.77 21.12
C THR A 261 6.81 12.07 20.91
N ILE A 262 6.82 11.11 19.99
CA ILE A 262 8.04 10.41 19.53
C ILE A 262 8.58 11.06 18.27
N TRP A 263 7.67 11.43 17.35
CA TRP A 263 8.03 12.17 16.16
C TRP A 263 6.88 13.03 15.69
N GLU A 264 7.19 14.26 15.29
CA GLU A 264 6.27 15.22 14.71
C GLU A 264 7.02 16.08 13.69
N SER A 265 6.36 16.38 12.57
CA SER A 265 6.89 17.29 11.57
C SER A 265 6.55 18.75 11.93
N PRO A 266 7.35 19.75 11.52
CA PRO A 266 6.93 21.14 11.55
C PRO A 266 5.62 21.37 10.76
N GLN A 267 4.76 22.24 11.29
CA GLN A 267 3.40 22.47 10.78
C GLN A 267 3.34 22.99 9.33
N GLN A 268 4.42 23.59 8.83
CA GLN A 268 4.51 24.05 7.43
C GLN A 268 4.47 22.90 6.42
N PHE A 269 4.84 21.68 6.83
CA PHE A 269 4.81 20.48 5.98
C PHE A 269 3.46 19.73 6.06
N TYR A 270 2.46 20.29 6.75
CA TYR A 270 1.12 19.73 6.78
C TYR A 270 0.36 20.24 5.56
N ASN A 271 -0.15 19.31 4.75
CA ASN A 271 -0.87 19.61 3.51
C ASN A 271 -2.25 18.92 3.49
N GLY A 272 -3.10 19.34 2.55
CA GLY A 272 -4.46 18.83 2.37
C GLY A 272 -4.55 17.50 1.62
N ALA A 273 -3.42 16.88 1.25
CA ALA A 273 -3.44 15.64 0.50
C ALA A 273 -4.06 14.51 1.33
N GLY A 274 -5.11 13.88 0.82
CA GLY A 274 -5.74 12.71 1.46
C GLY A 274 -4.99 11.40 1.24
N ILE A 275 -3.72 11.43 0.81
CA ILE A 275 -3.00 10.25 0.33
C ILE A 275 -1.61 10.12 0.96
N HIS A 276 -1.11 8.90 0.98
CA HIS A 276 0.29 8.55 1.24
C HIS A 276 0.81 9.03 2.59
N PHE A 277 0.15 8.61 3.66
CA PHE A 277 0.61 8.86 5.03
C PHE A 277 1.73 7.92 5.48
N GLY A 278 1.83 6.72 4.89
CA GLY A 278 2.61 5.63 5.49
C GLY A 278 1.98 5.21 6.82
N GLY A 279 2.74 5.29 7.91
CA GLY A 279 2.23 5.15 9.29
C GLY A 279 2.44 3.77 9.92
N LYS A 280 3.24 2.88 9.34
CA LYS A 280 3.58 1.59 9.96
C LYS A 280 4.73 1.76 10.95
N ILE A 281 4.71 1.02 12.06
CA ILE A 281 5.74 1.05 13.12
C ILE A 281 6.31 -0.37 13.34
N VAL A 282 7.62 -0.46 13.54
CA VAL A 282 8.30 -1.68 14.02
C VAL A 282 9.42 -1.34 15.00
N PHE A 283 9.66 -2.20 15.98
CA PHE A 283 10.79 -2.12 16.91
C PHE A 283 11.87 -3.13 16.55
N ASP A 284 13.12 -2.72 16.66
CA ASP A 284 14.23 -3.67 16.69
C ASP A 284 14.48 -4.21 18.10
N LYS A 285 15.47 -5.10 18.23
CA LYS A 285 15.89 -5.67 19.52
C LYS A 285 16.97 -4.83 20.23
N LYS A 286 17.24 -3.62 19.75
CA LYS A 286 18.33 -2.74 20.21
C LYS A 286 17.80 -1.41 20.79
N GLY A 287 16.49 -1.27 20.96
CA GLY A 287 15.86 -0.08 21.52
C GLY A 287 15.51 0.99 20.49
N HIS A 288 15.49 0.64 19.20
CA HIS A 288 15.08 1.56 18.14
C HIS A 288 13.66 1.30 17.66
N ILE A 289 12.99 2.39 17.30
CA ILE A 289 11.72 2.41 16.59
C ILE A 289 11.96 2.85 15.15
N TYR A 290 11.39 2.11 14.20
CA TYR A 290 11.31 2.47 12.80
C TYR A 290 9.86 2.76 12.42
N PHE A 291 9.65 3.77 11.59
CA PHE A 291 8.31 4.08 11.09
C PHE A 291 8.33 4.72 9.70
N SER A 292 7.24 4.51 8.95
CA SER A 292 7.09 5.04 7.60
C SER A 292 6.34 6.38 7.56
N VAL A 293 6.81 7.27 6.70
CA VAL A 293 6.16 8.53 6.34
C VAL A 293 6.08 8.61 4.83
N GLY A 294 4.88 8.50 4.26
CA GLY A 294 4.68 8.58 2.82
C GLY A 294 4.90 9.99 2.25
N GLU A 295 4.89 10.10 0.92
CA GLU A 295 5.33 11.33 0.23
C GLU A 295 4.25 12.43 0.11
N ARG A 296 3.02 12.14 0.53
CA ARG A 296 1.90 13.10 0.62
C ARG A 296 1.53 13.79 -0.71
N GLY A 297 1.80 13.16 -1.86
CA GLY A 297 1.52 13.70 -3.20
C GLY A 297 2.54 14.73 -3.72
N GLY A 298 3.69 14.91 -3.04
CA GLY A 298 4.79 15.76 -3.45
C GLY A 298 5.72 15.18 -4.55
N ASN A 299 5.59 13.92 -4.94
CA ASN A 299 6.42 13.25 -5.94
C ASN A 299 7.92 13.48 -5.69
N MET A 300 8.58 14.35 -6.49
CA MET A 300 10.00 14.70 -6.40
C MET A 300 10.42 15.26 -5.04
N GLU A 301 9.49 15.73 -4.21
CA GLU A 301 9.79 16.10 -2.82
C GLU A 301 10.36 14.90 -2.01
N ALA A 302 10.02 13.65 -2.36
CA ALA A 302 10.60 12.46 -1.74
C ALA A 302 12.13 12.38 -1.91
N GLN A 303 12.68 13.04 -2.94
CA GLN A 303 14.12 13.13 -3.23
C GLN A 303 14.83 14.24 -2.46
N LYS A 304 14.13 15.07 -1.67
CA LYS A 304 14.75 16.11 -0.85
C LYS A 304 14.95 15.62 0.58
N THR A 305 16.13 15.87 1.13
CA THR A 305 16.45 15.62 2.54
C THR A 305 15.90 16.71 3.47
N THR A 306 15.50 17.85 2.91
CA THR A 306 14.97 19.03 3.60
C THR A 306 13.46 19.00 3.81
N VAL A 307 12.80 17.88 3.50
CA VAL A 307 11.37 17.67 3.70
C VAL A 307 11.12 16.31 4.36
N PRO A 308 10.03 16.15 5.13
CA PRO A 308 9.78 14.94 5.91
C PRO A 308 9.12 13.80 5.12
N TRP A 309 8.69 14.09 3.89
CA TRP A 309 7.84 13.22 3.10
C TRP A 309 8.63 12.14 2.36
N GLY A 310 8.07 10.94 2.25
CA GLY A 310 8.65 9.84 1.46
C GLY A 310 9.91 9.25 2.08
N LYS A 311 9.87 9.00 3.39
CA LYS A 311 11.01 8.56 4.21
C LYS A 311 10.62 7.39 5.13
N ILE A 312 11.61 6.58 5.47
CA ILE A 312 11.57 5.76 6.69
C ILE A 312 12.43 6.45 7.73
N TYR A 313 11.94 6.52 8.97
CA TYR A 313 12.67 7.10 10.10
C TYR A 313 13.13 6.00 11.06
N ARG A 314 14.23 6.26 11.78
CA ARG A 314 14.74 5.46 12.89
C ARG A 314 15.09 6.35 14.07
N LEU A 315 14.41 6.16 15.20
CA LEU A 315 14.67 6.85 16.46
C LEU A 315 14.96 5.84 17.58
N ASN A 316 15.45 6.30 18.72
CA ASN A 316 15.34 5.53 19.96
C ASN A 316 13.86 5.44 20.37
N ASP A 317 13.49 4.47 21.20
CA ASP A 317 12.10 4.29 21.64
C ASP A 317 11.50 5.51 22.37
N ASP A 318 12.32 6.43 22.88
CA ASP A 318 11.91 7.68 23.51
C ASP A 318 11.80 8.88 22.55
N GLY A 319 12.10 8.68 21.27
CA GLY A 319 12.07 9.72 20.24
C GLY A 319 13.39 10.48 20.07
N THR A 320 14.41 10.20 20.89
CA THR A 320 15.75 10.76 20.68
C THR A 320 16.42 10.14 19.44
N VAL A 321 17.36 10.86 18.84
CA VAL A 321 18.00 10.44 17.59
C VAL A 321 19.23 9.58 17.89
N PRO A 322 19.32 8.33 17.37
CA PRO A 322 20.48 7.48 17.58
C PRO A 322 21.77 8.11 17.04
N ALA A 323 22.88 7.97 17.76
CA ALA A 323 24.15 8.59 17.43
C ALA A 323 24.77 8.08 16.10
N ASP A 324 24.37 6.90 15.67
CA ASP A 324 24.75 6.24 14.41
C ASP A 324 23.72 6.46 13.28
N ASN A 325 22.71 7.33 13.47
CA ASN A 325 21.72 7.61 12.43
C ASN A 325 22.38 8.39 11.26
N PRO A 326 22.19 7.96 9.99
CA PRO A 326 22.83 8.56 8.83
C PRO A 326 22.46 10.04 8.63
N ALA A 327 21.28 10.45 9.08
CA ALA A 327 20.80 11.83 8.96
C ALA A 327 20.86 12.62 10.27
N LYS A 328 21.63 12.18 11.29
CA LYS A 328 21.62 12.80 12.63
C LYS A 328 21.88 14.30 12.67
N ASN A 329 22.67 14.83 11.72
CA ASN A 329 23.01 16.25 11.62
C ASN A 329 22.21 16.98 10.54
N GLY A 330 21.22 16.30 9.94
CA GLY A 330 20.37 16.86 8.89
C GLY A 330 19.17 17.62 9.43
N PRO A 331 18.40 18.28 8.54
CA PRO A 331 17.21 19.06 8.92
C PRO A 331 16.06 18.19 9.49
N PHE A 332 16.04 16.90 9.13
CA PHE A 332 15.16 15.90 9.71
C PHE A 332 16.00 14.79 10.37
N PRO A 333 16.50 15.04 11.58
CA PRO A 333 17.32 14.07 12.27
C PRO A 333 16.45 12.86 12.62
N GLY A 334 16.95 11.66 12.31
CA GLY A 334 16.18 10.42 12.40
C GLY A 334 15.85 9.78 11.04
N MET A 335 15.93 10.52 9.93
CA MET A 335 15.70 9.95 8.60
C MET A 335 16.67 8.79 8.33
N TRP A 336 16.12 7.59 8.11
CA TRP A 336 16.88 6.36 7.88
C TRP A 336 17.10 6.12 6.39
N THR A 337 16.05 6.24 5.58
CA THR A 337 16.07 6.10 4.12
C THR A 337 15.14 7.12 3.47
N MET A 338 15.34 7.35 2.17
CA MET A 338 14.58 8.33 1.39
C MET A 338 14.15 7.78 0.02
N GLY A 339 13.39 8.55 -0.74
CA GLY A 339 12.91 8.16 -2.07
C GLY A 339 11.82 7.09 -2.01
N HIS A 340 10.94 7.18 -1.01
CA HIS A 340 9.77 6.32 -0.87
C HIS A 340 8.51 7.03 -1.37
N ARG A 341 7.57 6.28 -1.93
CA ARG A 341 6.24 6.79 -2.28
C ARG A 341 5.28 6.62 -1.10
N ASN A 342 4.86 5.39 -0.82
CA ASN A 342 3.88 5.15 0.22
C ASN A 342 4.10 3.80 0.88
N PRO A 343 5.06 3.71 1.83
CA PRO A 343 5.34 2.46 2.53
C PRO A 343 4.23 2.12 3.53
N GLN A 344 3.52 1.04 3.23
CA GLN A 344 2.36 0.57 3.98
C GLN A 344 2.71 -0.60 4.91
N GLY A 345 3.72 -1.39 4.53
CA GLY A 345 4.26 -2.49 5.31
C GLY A 345 5.67 -2.15 5.80
N LEU A 346 5.99 -2.56 7.02
CA LEU A 346 7.30 -2.41 7.64
C LEU A 346 7.50 -3.57 8.62
N THR A 347 8.63 -4.27 8.51
CA THR A 347 8.98 -5.36 9.43
C THR A 347 10.48 -5.46 9.61
N ILE A 348 10.91 -6.26 10.58
CA ILE A 348 12.31 -6.63 10.77
C ILE A 348 12.41 -8.14 10.66
N ASP A 349 13.29 -8.62 9.78
CA ASP A 349 13.47 -10.05 9.60
C ASP A 349 14.23 -10.71 10.77
N LEU A 350 14.43 -12.02 10.68
CA LEU A 350 15.10 -12.78 11.75
C LEU A 350 16.60 -12.43 11.89
N ASP A 351 17.21 -11.85 10.85
CA ASP A 351 18.62 -11.43 10.82
C ASP A 351 18.78 -9.96 11.26
N GLY A 352 17.67 -9.24 11.51
CA GLY A 352 17.66 -7.86 11.93
C GLY A 352 17.68 -6.83 10.80
N ASN A 353 17.46 -7.24 9.54
CA ASN A 353 17.29 -6.30 8.44
C ASN A 353 15.87 -5.72 8.48
N VAL A 354 15.76 -4.42 8.21
CA VAL A 354 14.47 -3.74 8.11
C VAL A 354 13.97 -3.88 6.66
N TRP A 355 12.69 -4.19 6.51
CA TRP A 355 12.05 -4.35 5.21
C TRP A 355 10.81 -3.47 5.15
N ASP A 356 10.55 -2.88 3.99
CA ASP A 356 9.29 -2.22 3.70
C ASP A 356 8.61 -2.80 2.46
N ALA A 357 7.30 -2.65 2.41
CA ALA A 357 6.51 -2.88 1.22
C ALA A 357 5.67 -1.63 0.92
N GLU A 358 5.76 -1.14 -0.31
CA GLU A 358 5.18 0.15 -0.67
C GLU A 358 4.41 0.15 -1.99
N HIS A 359 3.46 1.09 -2.10
CA HIS A 359 2.64 1.24 -3.28
C HIS A 359 3.38 2.02 -4.37
N GLY A 360 3.41 1.47 -5.59
CA GLY A 360 3.68 2.21 -6.81
C GLY A 360 2.44 2.97 -7.32
N PRO A 361 2.53 3.65 -8.47
CA PRO A 361 1.39 4.28 -9.14
C PRO A 361 0.47 3.20 -9.77
N ARG A 362 0.21 3.23 -11.09
CA ARG A 362 -0.44 2.11 -11.76
C ARG A 362 0.62 1.06 -12.11
N GLY A 363 0.74 0.04 -11.26
CA GLY A 363 1.86 -0.88 -11.29
C GLY A 363 3.04 -0.39 -10.47
N GLY A 364 3.99 -1.29 -10.20
CA GLY A 364 5.26 -0.95 -9.60
C GLY A 364 5.23 -0.85 -8.08
N ASP A 365 4.37 -1.63 -7.42
CA ASP A 365 4.54 -1.84 -5.97
C ASP A 365 5.85 -2.57 -5.70
N GLU A 366 6.44 -2.35 -4.54
CA GLU A 366 7.79 -2.80 -4.23
C GLU A 366 7.88 -3.51 -2.88
N LEU A 367 8.87 -4.41 -2.77
CA LEU A 367 9.41 -4.96 -1.54
C LEU A 367 10.89 -4.59 -1.48
N ASN A 368 11.25 -3.87 -0.43
CA ASN A 368 12.54 -3.23 -0.26
C ASN A 368 13.21 -3.73 1.02
N MET A 369 14.51 -4.04 0.93
CA MET A 369 15.36 -4.27 2.11
C MET A 369 16.12 -2.99 2.40
N LEU A 370 15.83 -2.38 3.55
CA LEU A 370 16.28 -1.04 3.87
C LEU A 370 17.75 -0.97 4.25
N ARG A 371 18.50 -0.07 3.58
CA ARG A 371 19.91 0.20 3.85
C ARG A 371 20.09 1.60 4.44
N PRO A 372 20.87 1.77 5.52
CA PRO A 372 21.09 3.09 6.13
C PRO A 372 21.50 4.15 5.10
N GLY A 373 20.78 5.26 5.05
CA GLY A 373 21.09 6.40 4.19
C GLY A 373 20.78 6.21 2.70
N ALA A 374 20.24 5.05 2.31
CA ALA A 374 19.95 4.76 0.91
C ALA A 374 18.72 5.51 0.39
N ASN A 375 18.73 5.72 -0.93
CA ASN A 375 17.65 6.32 -1.70
C ASN A 375 16.98 5.24 -2.56
N TYR A 376 15.67 5.08 -2.43
CA TYR A 376 14.85 4.07 -3.10
C TYR A 376 14.21 4.56 -4.40
N GLY A 377 14.57 5.77 -4.82
CA GLY A 377 14.38 6.21 -6.20
C GLY A 377 13.07 6.92 -6.49
N TRP A 378 12.00 6.78 -5.69
CA TRP A 378 10.74 7.44 -6.03
C TRP A 378 10.85 8.97 -6.10
N PRO A 379 10.32 9.63 -7.16
CA PRO A 379 9.82 9.08 -8.43
C PRO A 379 10.88 9.08 -9.55
N ALA A 380 12.13 9.46 -9.25
CA ALA A 380 13.24 9.50 -10.21
C ALA A 380 13.49 8.14 -10.91
N VAL A 381 13.18 7.04 -10.23
CA VAL A 381 13.03 5.68 -10.78
C VAL A 381 11.62 5.20 -10.40
N CYS A 382 10.88 4.65 -11.37
CA CYS A 382 9.56 4.08 -11.13
C CYS A 382 9.29 2.93 -12.09
N PHE A 383 8.63 1.89 -11.59
CA PHE A 383 8.26 0.71 -12.38
C PHE A 383 6.85 0.77 -12.96
N GLY A 384 5.98 1.62 -12.43
CA GLY A 384 4.61 1.81 -12.93
C GLY A 384 4.44 3.01 -13.87
N ILE A 385 3.21 3.20 -14.32
CA ILE A 385 2.78 4.31 -15.20
C ILE A 385 1.78 5.23 -14.49
N ASN A 386 1.37 6.31 -15.15
CA ASN A 386 0.32 7.18 -14.60
C ASN A 386 -1.06 6.50 -14.67
N TYR A 387 -1.92 6.82 -13.70
CA TYR A 387 -3.28 6.29 -13.65
C TYR A 387 -4.17 6.75 -14.82
N ASN A 388 -3.85 7.89 -15.45
CA ASN A 388 -4.53 8.39 -16.66
C ASN A 388 -4.05 7.69 -17.95
N ASP A 389 -3.34 6.57 -17.83
CA ASP A 389 -2.86 5.74 -18.93
C ASP A 389 -1.78 6.41 -19.78
N SER A 390 -1.03 7.39 -19.24
CA SER A 390 0.15 7.94 -19.89
C SER A 390 1.46 7.35 -19.33
N PRO A 391 2.54 7.32 -20.13
CA PRO A 391 3.88 6.99 -19.65
C PRO A 391 4.31 7.89 -18.46
N PHE A 392 5.22 7.40 -17.63
CA PHE A 392 5.72 8.16 -16.47
C PHE A 392 7.25 8.27 -16.42
N MET A 393 7.93 7.28 -15.84
CA MET A 393 9.39 7.25 -15.69
C MET A 393 9.89 5.84 -16.05
N VAL A 394 11.20 5.72 -16.22
CA VAL A 394 11.86 4.44 -16.49
C VAL A 394 12.32 3.75 -15.20
N PRO A 395 12.42 2.40 -15.19
CA PRO A 395 12.75 1.61 -14.01
C PRO A 395 14.27 1.42 -13.82
N TRP A 396 15.10 2.33 -14.34
CA TRP A 396 16.55 2.28 -14.15
C TRP A 396 17.11 3.65 -13.76
N PRO A 397 18.09 3.69 -12.84
CA PRO A 397 18.76 4.92 -12.49
C PRO A 397 19.61 5.43 -13.66
N LYS A 398 19.77 6.76 -13.71
CA LYS A 398 20.80 7.41 -14.53
C LYS A 398 22.19 7.12 -13.94
N PRO A 399 23.27 7.19 -14.73
CA PRO A 399 24.63 6.84 -14.27
C PRO A 399 25.13 7.62 -13.03
N ASP A 400 24.62 8.83 -12.81
CA ASP A 400 24.96 9.71 -11.68
C ASP A 400 24.10 9.46 -10.43
N GLN A 401 23.04 8.64 -10.55
CA GLN A 401 22.13 8.35 -9.46
C GLN A 401 22.56 7.10 -8.68
N LYS A 402 22.58 7.21 -7.34
CA LYS A 402 22.77 6.09 -6.43
C LYS A 402 21.42 5.66 -5.86
N ILE A 403 20.75 4.78 -6.58
CA ILE A 403 19.44 4.23 -6.19
C ILE A 403 19.59 2.77 -5.78
N GLU A 404 19.04 2.43 -4.62
CA GLU A 404 18.86 1.05 -4.20
C GLU A 404 17.61 0.48 -4.88
N MET A 405 17.76 -0.63 -5.61
CA MET A 405 16.65 -1.24 -6.35
C MET A 405 15.87 -2.23 -5.47
N PRO A 406 14.56 -2.39 -5.69
CA PRO A 406 13.74 -3.30 -4.90
C PRO A 406 14.13 -4.76 -5.11
N VAL A 407 13.92 -5.56 -4.08
CA VAL A 407 14.12 -7.02 -4.12
C VAL A 407 13.09 -7.69 -5.02
N LEU A 408 11.84 -7.21 -4.93
CA LEU A 408 10.71 -7.65 -5.73
C LEU A 408 9.84 -6.46 -6.08
N ARG A 409 9.29 -6.46 -7.29
CA ARG A 409 8.23 -5.53 -7.72
C ARG A 409 7.01 -6.28 -8.25
N TRP A 410 5.85 -5.67 -8.16
CA TRP A 410 4.60 -6.19 -8.71
C TRP A 410 4.09 -5.36 -9.89
N LEU A 411 3.95 -6.03 -11.03
CA LEU A 411 3.30 -5.54 -12.23
C LEU A 411 2.25 -6.59 -12.65
N PRO A 412 0.94 -6.31 -12.50
CA PRO A 412 0.34 -5.11 -11.92
C PRO A 412 0.57 -4.97 -10.41
N SER A 413 0.32 -3.76 -9.88
CA SER A 413 0.31 -3.49 -8.44
C SER A 413 -0.72 -4.37 -7.73
N ILE A 414 -0.37 -4.85 -6.54
CA ILE A 414 -1.28 -5.56 -5.63
C ILE A 414 -1.88 -4.62 -4.56
N ALA A 415 -1.44 -3.36 -4.55
CA ALA A 415 -1.55 -2.37 -3.48
C ALA A 415 -1.08 -2.96 -2.13
N THR A 416 0.23 -3.15 -2.03
CA THR A 416 0.92 -3.74 -0.86
C THR A 416 0.46 -3.14 0.47
N SER A 417 0.34 -3.95 1.51
CA SER A 417 -0.16 -3.50 2.80
C SER A 417 0.69 -4.03 3.95
N GLY A 418 0.11 -4.70 4.93
CA GLY A 418 0.88 -5.28 6.04
C GLY A 418 2.05 -6.14 5.56
N LEU A 419 3.11 -6.15 6.37
CA LEU A 419 4.33 -6.91 6.13
C LEU A 419 4.72 -7.60 7.44
N ALA A 420 4.92 -8.91 7.40
CA ALA A 420 5.32 -9.72 8.55
C ALA A 420 6.40 -10.73 8.19
N VAL A 421 7.21 -11.12 9.16
CA VAL A 421 8.17 -12.23 9.05
C VAL A 421 7.68 -13.43 9.85
N CYS A 422 7.80 -14.63 9.29
CA CYS A 422 7.45 -15.87 9.98
C CYS A 422 8.60 -16.36 10.86
N ASP A 423 8.32 -16.62 12.15
CA ASP A 423 9.31 -17.18 13.08
C ASP A 423 9.52 -18.69 12.94
N GLY A 424 8.63 -19.37 12.21
CA GLY A 424 8.67 -20.80 11.92
C GLY A 424 8.10 -21.71 13.01
N LYS A 425 7.49 -21.17 14.08
CA LYS A 425 6.94 -22.03 15.16
C LYS A 425 5.81 -22.92 14.67
N LEU A 426 4.82 -22.33 14.00
CA LEU A 426 3.66 -23.05 13.48
C LEU A 426 3.85 -23.45 12.00
N PHE A 427 4.68 -22.72 11.27
CA PHE A 427 4.98 -22.95 9.85
C PHE A 427 6.49 -23.12 9.63
N PRO A 428 7.11 -24.26 10.02
CA PRO A 428 8.57 -24.43 9.97
C PRO A 428 9.16 -24.24 8.57
N GLY A 429 8.48 -24.72 7.52
CA GLY A 429 8.88 -24.52 6.12
C GLY A 429 8.81 -23.07 5.62
N TRP A 430 8.21 -22.15 6.38
CA TRP A 430 8.14 -20.71 6.08
C TRP A 430 9.05 -19.86 6.98
N LYS A 431 9.86 -20.48 7.85
CA LYS A 431 10.74 -19.72 8.76
C LYS A 431 11.63 -18.72 8.01
N GLY A 432 11.55 -17.46 8.41
CA GLY A 432 12.28 -16.34 7.78
C GLY A 432 11.63 -15.78 6.52
N ASP A 433 10.52 -16.35 6.04
CA ASP A 433 9.80 -15.80 4.90
C ASP A 433 9.00 -14.56 5.29
N LEU A 434 8.85 -13.67 4.32
CA LEU A 434 8.07 -12.45 4.39
C LEU A 434 6.65 -12.70 3.88
N PHE A 435 5.67 -12.12 4.54
CA PHE A 435 4.25 -12.20 4.18
C PHE A 435 3.73 -10.79 3.94
N ILE A 436 3.15 -10.57 2.76
CA ILE A 436 2.74 -9.25 2.29
C ILE A 436 1.27 -9.28 1.92
N GLY A 437 0.48 -8.39 2.52
CA GLY A 437 -0.90 -8.16 2.11
C GLY A 437 -0.99 -7.39 0.80
N GLY A 438 -2.01 -7.66 -0.01
CA GLY A 438 -2.36 -6.90 -1.21
C GLY A 438 -3.82 -6.45 -1.14
N GLN A 439 -4.04 -5.13 -1.10
CA GLN A 439 -5.39 -4.56 -1.02
C GLN A 439 -6.15 -4.74 -2.32
N ALA A 440 -5.64 -4.18 -3.42
CA ALA A 440 -6.28 -4.22 -4.73
C ALA A 440 -6.19 -5.63 -5.34
N GLY A 441 -5.07 -6.32 -5.11
CA GLY A 441 -4.91 -7.71 -5.54
C GLY A 441 -5.82 -8.68 -4.78
N ARG A 442 -6.31 -8.30 -3.59
CA ARG A 442 -7.03 -9.18 -2.64
C ARG A 442 -6.22 -10.43 -2.32
N THR A 443 -4.93 -10.26 -2.08
CA THR A 443 -3.97 -11.36 -1.92
C THR A 443 -3.23 -11.32 -0.59
N VAL A 444 -2.72 -12.48 -0.17
CA VAL A 444 -1.53 -12.55 0.69
C VAL A 444 -0.43 -13.25 -0.11
N ARG A 445 0.75 -12.64 -0.14
CA ARG A 445 1.95 -13.15 -0.81
C ARG A 445 2.94 -13.68 0.22
N ARG A 446 3.53 -14.85 -0.03
CA ARG A 446 4.73 -15.33 0.67
C ARG A 446 5.93 -15.04 -0.22
N VAL A 447 6.98 -14.46 0.35
CA VAL A 447 8.22 -14.15 -0.34
C VAL A 447 9.40 -14.66 0.48
N ARG A 448 10.32 -15.37 -0.18
CA ARG A 448 11.61 -15.76 0.40
C ARG A 448 12.72 -14.98 -0.29
N ALA A 449 13.46 -14.21 0.50
CA ALA A 449 14.65 -13.51 0.05
C ALA A 449 15.87 -13.97 0.84
N LYS A 450 17.04 -14.03 0.17
CA LYS A 450 18.33 -14.32 0.79
C LYS A 450 19.34 -13.26 0.36
N GLY A 451 19.99 -12.61 1.33
CA GLY A 451 20.97 -11.56 1.04
C GLY A 451 20.44 -10.44 0.14
N GLY A 452 19.16 -10.07 0.28
CA GLY A 452 18.52 -9.05 -0.55
C GLY A 452 18.12 -9.50 -1.95
N LYS A 453 18.12 -10.80 -2.25
CA LYS A 453 17.69 -11.33 -3.54
C LYS A 453 16.47 -12.21 -3.38
N LEU A 454 15.48 -12.00 -4.25
CA LEU A 454 14.33 -12.88 -4.37
C LEU A 454 14.80 -14.30 -4.73
N THR A 455 14.30 -15.29 -4.00
CA THR A 455 14.54 -16.71 -4.31
C THR A 455 13.26 -17.45 -4.60
N GLU A 456 12.16 -17.10 -3.91
CA GLU A 456 10.84 -17.69 -4.16
C GLU A 456 9.74 -16.68 -3.84
N GLN A 457 8.63 -16.79 -4.55
CA GLN A 457 7.39 -16.12 -4.19
C GLN A 457 6.19 -17.02 -4.48
N GLU A 458 5.10 -16.78 -3.77
CA GLU A 458 3.88 -17.55 -3.87
C GLU A 458 2.66 -16.72 -3.46
N GLU A 459 1.53 -16.96 -4.10
CA GLU A 459 0.23 -16.48 -3.63
C GLU A 459 -0.38 -17.52 -2.69
N ILE A 460 -0.62 -17.14 -1.44
CA ILE A 460 -1.15 -18.08 -0.44
C ILE A 460 -2.63 -17.83 -0.14
N VAL A 461 -3.14 -16.63 -0.43
CA VAL A 461 -4.56 -16.28 -0.32
C VAL A 461 -4.90 -15.41 -1.52
N TRP A 462 -6.08 -15.61 -2.09
CA TRP A 462 -6.63 -14.76 -3.15
C TRP A 462 -8.14 -14.60 -3.02
N ASN A 463 -8.61 -13.41 -3.42
CA ASN A 463 -10.00 -13.05 -3.64
C ASN A 463 -10.95 -13.18 -2.43
N MET A 464 -10.42 -13.18 -1.20
CA MET A 464 -11.25 -13.13 0.01
C MET A 464 -11.83 -11.73 0.22
N ALA A 465 -10.98 -10.72 0.30
CA ALA A 465 -11.30 -9.31 0.54
C ALA A 465 -10.04 -8.46 0.32
N ARG A 466 -10.12 -7.14 0.47
CA ARG A 466 -8.92 -6.29 0.41
C ARG A 466 -8.07 -6.57 1.64
N THR A 467 -6.82 -7.01 1.47
CA THR A 467 -5.95 -7.29 2.61
C THR A 467 -5.28 -6.02 3.11
N ARG A 468 -5.49 -5.65 4.38
CA ARG A 468 -5.03 -4.39 4.99
C ARG A 468 -3.84 -4.59 5.92
N ASP A 469 -3.80 -5.65 6.70
CA ASP A 469 -2.64 -5.97 7.54
C ASP A 469 -2.40 -7.47 7.59
N VAL A 470 -1.16 -7.86 7.85
CA VAL A 470 -0.78 -9.24 8.13
C VAL A 470 0.21 -9.24 9.31
N ARG A 471 -0.02 -10.11 10.29
CA ARG A 471 0.84 -10.24 11.48
C ARG A 471 0.83 -11.68 11.96
N PHE A 472 1.97 -12.17 12.44
CA PHE A 472 1.99 -13.42 13.19
C PHE A 472 1.55 -13.18 14.63
N GLY A 473 0.59 -13.98 15.11
CA GLY A 473 0.07 -13.91 16.47
C GLY A 473 0.98 -14.62 17.49
N PRO A 474 0.69 -14.47 18.79
CA PRO A 474 1.42 -15.16 19.86
C PRO A 474 1.41 -16.69 19.75
N ASP A 475 0.40 -17.24 19.07
CA ASP A 475 0.23 -18.67 18.78
C ASP A 475 1.01 -19.15 17.55
N GLY A 476 1.73 -18.25 16.85
CA GLY A 476 2.48 -18.54 15.64
C GLY A 476 1.64 -18.63 14.37
N ALA A 477 0.32 -18.41 14.43
CA ALA A 477 -0.55 -18.35 13.26
C ALA A 477 -0.45 -16.99 12.56
N LEU A 478 -0.77 -16.95 11.27
CA LEU A 478 -0.80 -15.70 10.51
C LEU A 478 -2.21 -15.11 10.56
N TYR A 479 -2.34 -13.90 11.10
CA TYR A 479 -3.60 -13.15 11.12
C TYR A 479 -3.61 -12.11 10.02
N VAL A 480 -4.76 -11.95 9.39
CA VAL A 480 -4.97 -11.07 8.24
C VAL A 480 -6.16 -10.16 8.53
N VAL A 481 -5.92 -8.85 8.51
CA VAL A 481 -6.97 -7.83 8.58
C VAL A 481 -7.49 -7.61 7.16
N LEU A 482 -8.81 -7.69 7.01
CA LEU A 482 -9.51 -7.53 5.73
C LEU A 482 -10.39 -6.28 5.77
N ASN A 483 -10.52 -5.62 4.62
CA ASN A 483 -11.55 -4.62 4.37
C ASN A 483 -12.48 -5.07 3.24
N GLU A 484 -13.76 -4.70 3.37
CA GLU A 484 -14.81 -4.96 2.38
C GLU A 484 -14.90 -6.46 1.99
N PRO A 485 -15.38 -7.33 2.91
CA PRO A 485 -15.90 -7.02 4.26
C PRO A 485 -14.81 -6.83 5.34
N ASP A 486 -15.13 -6.02 6.35
CA ASP A 486 -14.25 -5.76 7.50
C ASP A 486 -14.26 -6.94 8.47
N LYS A 487 -13.17 -7.71 8.51
CA LYS A 487 -13.00 -8.85 9.41
C LYS A 487 -11.53 -9.20 9.63
N ILE A 488 -11.28 -10.09 10.59
CA ILE A 488 -9.96 -10.67 10.82
C ILE A 488 -10.05 -12.17 10.59
N VAL A 489 -9.16 -12.69 9.74
CA VAL A 489 -9.01 -14.13 9.51
C VAL A 489 -7.68 -14.63 10.05
N ARG A 490 -7.65 -15.89 10.46
CA ARG A 490 -6.49 -16.60 10.97
C ARG A 490 -6.13 -17.73 10.00
N ILE A 491 -4.85 -17.85 9.70
CA ILE A 491 -4.27 -18.86 8.83
C ILE A 491 -3.43 -19.81 9.69
N SER A 492 -3.79 -21.09 9.71
CA SER A 492 -3.12 -22.11 10.51
C SER A 492 -2.97 -23.42 9.72
N PRO A 493 -1.90 -24.20 9.97
CA PRO A 493 -1.63 -25.41 9.22
C PRO A 493 -2.72 -26.45 9.44
N VAL A 494 -2.90 -27.31 8.45
CA VAL A 494 -3.63 -28.57 8.60
C VAL A 494 -2.59 -29.64 8.90
N ASN A 495 -2.79 -30.37 10.00
CA ASN A 495 -1.94 -31.50 10.36
C ASN A 495 -1.96 -32.59 9.29
#